data_AF-A0A6F8YZ01-F1
#
_entry.id   AF-A0A6F8YZ01-F1
#
_cell.length_a   1.000
_cell.length_b   1.000
_cell.length_c   1.000
_cell.angle_alpha   90.00
_cell.angle_beta   90.00
_cell.angle_gamma   90.00
#
_symmetry.space_group_name_H-M   'P 1'
#
loop_
_entity.id
_entity.type
_entity.pdbx_description
1 polymer ?
#
loop_
_entity_poly.entity_id
_entity_poly.type
_entity_poly.pdbx_seq_one_letter_code
_entity_poly.pdbx_strand_id
1 'polypeptide(L)'
;MTAPSRASADRLARLLNLVPYLLARPGIELAEAAAELGVSEKQLREDLELLWVCGLPGYGPGDLIDMAFDGDRVTITYDAGIDRPLRLTPDEALALVVALRMLAETPAWPTATRSSAPSPSWRAPPAT
;
A
#
# COMPACT_ATOMS: atom_id res chain seq x y z
N MET A 1 15.43 -12.41 18.88
CA MET A 1 14.30 -11.46 18.90
C MET A 1 14.69 -10.26 18.03
N THR A 2 14.33 -10.26 16.74
CA THR A 2 14.55 -9.07 15.90
C THR A 2 13.29 -8.23 16.03
N ALA A 3 13.34 -7.16 16.83
CA ALA A 3 12.28 -6.17 16.86
C ALA A 3 12.04 -5.64 15.44
N PRO A 4 10.81 -5.21 15.07
CA PRO A 4 10.59 -4.55 13.80
C PRO A 4 11.59 -3.40 13.68
N SER A 5 12.38 -3.43 12.59
CA SER A 5 13.31 -2.33 12.34
C SER A 5 12.51 -1.04 12.23
N ARG A 6 13.09 0.08 12.62
CA ARG A 6 12.44 1.40 12.48
C ARG A 6 11.89 1.60 11.06
N ALA A 7 12.64 1.14 10.05
CA ALA A 7 12.22 1.14 8.65
C ALA A 7 10.93 0.33 8.38
N SER A 8 10.70 -0.79 9.07
CA SER A 8 9.48 -1.60 8.94
C SER A 8 8.26 -0.88 9.54
N ALA A 9 8.43 -0.20 10.67
CA ALA A 9 7.37 0.59 11.29
C ALA A 9 7.02 1.82 10.43
N ASP A 10 8.03 2.52 9.91
CA ASP A 10 7.85 3.68 9.03
C ASP A 10 7.16 3.27 7.71
N ARG A 11 7.51 2.10 7.15
CA ARG A 11 6.83 1.54 5.97
C ARG A 11 5.37 1.20 6.24
N LEU A 12 5.06 0.59 7.37
CA LEU A 12 3.67 0.28 7.74
C LEU A 12 2.84 1.57 7.89
N ALA A 13 3.36 2.57 8.60
CA ALA A 13 2.70 3.85 8.77
C ALA A 13 2.39 4.54 7.43
N ARG A 14 3.33 4.46 6.48
CA ARG A 14 3.13 4.96 5.12
C ARG A 14 2.05 4.18 4.37
N LEU A 15 2.11 2.85 4.36
CA LEU A 15 1.11 2.00 3.69
C LEU A 15 -0.32 2.29 4.19
N LEU A 16 -0.49 2.45 5.51
CA LEU A 16 -1.78 2.75 6.15
C LEU A 16 -2.36 4.12 5.78
N ASN A 17 -1.53 5.05 5.27
CA ASN A 17 -1.97 6.40 4.91
C ASN A 17 -1.82 6.72 3.42
N LEU A 18 -1.29 5.79 2.62
CA LEU A 18 -0.95 6.05 1.22
C LEU A 18 -2.19 6.27 0.35
N VAL A 19 -3.26 5.50 0.54
CA VAL A 19 -4.52 5.70 -0.20
C VAL A 19 -5.16 7.06 0.08
N PRO A 20 -5.41 7.46 1.35
CA PRO A 20 -5.88 8.81 1.67
C PRO A 20 -4.95 9.93 1.18
N TYR A 21 -3.64 9.69 1.21
CA TYR A 21 -2.64 10.64 0.69
C TYR A 21 -2.85 10.89 -0.81
N LEU A 22 -3.08 9.84 -1.61
CA LEU A 22 -3.29 9.92 -3.05
C LEU A 22 -4.69 10.43 -3.42
N LEU A 23 -5.72 10.09 -2.64
CA LEU A 23 -7.07 10.64 -2.81
C LEU A 23 -7.10 12.17 -2.67
N ALA A 24 -6.28 12.74 -1.78
CA ALA A 24 -6.16 14.18 -1.60
C ALA A 24 -5.41 14.88 -2.76
N ARG A 25 -4.70 14.14 -3.61
CA ARG A 25 -3.86 14.64 -4.71
C ARG A 25 -4.04 13.79 -5.99
N PRO A 26 -5.21 13.83 -6.62
CA PRO A 26 -5.47 13.05 -7.82
C PRO A 26 -4.51 13.46 -8.94
N GLY A 27 -3.82 12.47 -9.52
CA GLY A 27 -2.88 12.70 -10.62
C GLY A 27 -1.52 13.24 -10.20
N ILE A 28 -1.11 13.09 -8.94
CA ILE A 28 0.25 13.44 -8.51
C ILE A 28 1.30 12.59 -9.24
N GLU A 29 2.43 13.21 -9.58
CA GLU A 29 3.60 12.54 -10.14
C GLU A 29 4.25 11.63 -9.10
N LEU A 30 4.63 10.42 -9.50
CA LEU A 30 5.30 9.45 -8.62
C LEU A 30 6.57 10.01 -7.99
N ALA A 31 7.35 10.79 -8.74
CA ALA A 31 8.56 11.44 -8.25
C ALA A 31 8.27 12.46 -7.13
N GLU A 32 7.20 13.25 -7.28
CA GLU A 32 6.77 14.24 -6.29
C GLU A 32 6.24 13.54 -5.03
N ALA A 33 5.39 12.53 -5.19
CA ALA A 33 4.88 11.75 -4.08
C ALA A 33 6.01 11.02 -3.32
N ALA A 34 6.98 10.46 -4.03
CA ALA A 34 8.13 9.81 -3.42
C ALA A 34 8.97 10.80 -2.60
N ALA A 35 9.20 12.00 -3.12
CA ALA A 35 9.92 13.06 -2.42
C ALA A 35 9.19 13.52 -1.15
N GLU A 36 7.87 13.74 -1.20
CA GLU A 36 7.08 14.13 -0.02
C GLU A 36 7.04 13.02 1.04
N LEU A 37 6.98 11.76 0.62
CA LEU A 37 6.95 10.59 1.50
C LEU A 37 8.35 10.17 2.00
N GLY A 38 9.41 10.81 1.51
CA GLY A 38 10.79 10.53 1.89
C GLY A 38 11.28 9.14 1.47
N VAL A 39 10.77 8.61 0.35
CA VAL A 39 11.13 7.28 -0.17
C VAL A 39 11.60 7.37 -1.61
N SER A 40 12.19 6.29 -2.14
CA SER A 40 12.48 6.20 -3.57
C SER A 40 11.21 5.89 -4.36
N GLU A 41 11.14 6.32 -5.61
CA GLU A 41 10.06 5.96 -6.53
C GLU A 41 9.89 4.44 -6.66
N LYS A 42 11.00 3.70 -6.62
CA LYS A 42 10.98 2.24 -6.62
C LYS A 42 10.22 1.70 -5.40
N GLN A 43 10.53 2.20 -4.21
CA GLN A 43 9.85 1.77 -2.99
C GLN A 43 8.37 2.16 -3.00
N LEU A 44 8.05 3.35 -3.50
CA LEU A 44 6.67 3.79 -3.66
C LEU A 44 5.91 2.85 -4.60
N ARG A 45 6.51 2.46 -5.73
CA ARG A 45 5.90 1.51 -6.67
C ARG A 45 5.64 0.15 -6.05
N GLU A 46 6.59 -0.39 -5.29
CA GLU A 46 6.41 -1.64 -4.54
C GLU A 46 5.27 -1.54 -3.50
N ASP A 47 5.10 -0.37 -2.88
CA ASP A 47 4.02 -0.14 -1.93
C ASP A 47 2.66 -0.07 -2.64
N LEU A 48 2.59 0.54 -3.83
CA LEU A 48 1.38 0.58 -4.66
C LEU A 48 1.00 -0.81 -5.19
N GLU A 49 1.98 -1.61 -5.61
CA GLU A 49 1.77 -3.01 -6.01
C GLU A 49 1.19 -3.85 -4.87
N LEU A 50 1.65 -3.61 -3.63
CA LEU A 50 1.10 -4.28 -2.46
C LEU A 50 -0.35 -3.85 -2.19
N LEU A 51 -0.65 -2.55 -2.28
CA LEU A 51 -2.01 -2.05 -2.06
C LEU A 51 -3.00 -2.60 -3.09
N TRP A 52 -2.57 -2.83 -4.33
CA TRP A 52 -3.42 -3.40 -5.39
C TRP A 52 -4.03 -4.77 -5.02
N VAL A 53 -3.35 -5.54 -4.16
CA VAL A 53 -3.85 -6.85 -3.70
C VAL A 53 -4.57 -6.78 -2.35
N CYS A 54 -4.76 -5.57 -1.80
CA CYS A 54 -5.50 -5.34 -0.57
C CYS A 54 -6.94 -4.91 -0.88
N GLY A 55 -7.89 -5.34 -0.05
CA GLY A 55 -9.29 -5.05 -0.29
C GLY A 55 -10.25 -5.69 0.70
N LEU A 56 -11.53 -5.64 0.36
CA LEU A 56 -12.62 -6.21 1.13
C LEU A 56 -12.57 -7.75 1.12
N PRO A 57 -13.06 -8.40 2.20
CA PRO A 57 -13.12 -9.86 2.27
C PRO A 57 -14.04 -10.42 1.19
N GLY A 58 -13.54 -11.39 0.44
CA GLY A 58 -14.23 -11.97 -0.72
C GLY A 58 -13.36 -11.94 -1.97
N TYR A 59 -12.49 -10.92 -2.09
CA TYR A 59 -11.55 -10.72 -3.21
C TYR A 59 -12.22 -10.83 -4.59
N GLY A 60 -13.48 -10.42 -4.68
CA GLY A 60 -14.24 -10.39 -5.92
C GLY A 60 -13.84 -9.21 -6.81
N PRO A 61 -14.33 -9.18 -8.07
CA PRO A 61 -14.16 -8.03 -8.94
C PRO A 61 -14.71 -6.76 -8.27
N GLY A 62 -13.86 -5.76 -8.09
CA GLY A 62 -14.23 -4.48 -7.45
C GLY A 62 -14.07 -4.44 -5.92
N ASP A 63 -13.53 -5.49 -5.29
CA ASP A 63 -13.28 -5.51 -3.84
C ASP A 63 -11.88 -5.01 -3.47
N LEU A 64 -10.96 -4.92 -4.45
CA LEU A 64 -9.57 -4.53 -4.25
C LEU A 64 -9.34 -3.06 -4.55
N ILE A 65 -8.43 -2.43 -3.81
CA ILE A 65 -7.97 -1.08 -4.08
C ILE A 65 -7.48 -1.01 -5.53
N ASP A 66 -7.99 -0.04 -6.27
CA ASP A 66 -7.69 0.15 -7.69
C ASP A 66 -7.18 1.56 -7.94
N MET A 67 -6.26 1.67 -8.90
CA MET A 67 -5.61 2.94 -9.23
C MET A 67 -5.20 2.99 -10.71
N ALA A 68 -5.40 4.13 -11.34
CA ALA A 68 -4.99 4.39 -12.71
C ALA A 68 -3.63 5.08 -12.75
N PHE A 69 -2.83 4.73 -13.75
CA PHE A 69 -1.58 5.40 -14.09
C PHE A 69 -1.70 6.09 -15.44
N ASP A 70 -1.27 7.35 -15.51
CA ASP A 70 -1.11 8.11 -16.75
C ASP A 70 0.31 8.65 -16.82
N GLY A 71 1.16 8.00 -17.62
CA GLY A 71 2.61 8.20 -17.57
C GLY A 71 3.16 7.90 -16.16
N ASP A 72 3.71 8.92 -15.51
CA ASP A 72 4.24 8.85 -14.15
C ASP A 72 3.25 9.35 -13.08
N ARG A 73 2.01 9.66 -13.47
CA ARG A 73 0.95 10.11 -12.55
C ARG A 73 0.11 8.95 -12.05
N VAL A 74 -0.32 9.04 -10.80
CA VAL A 74 -1.18 8.04 -10.15
C VAL A 74 -2.48 8.66 -9.65
N THR A 75 -3.60 7.95 -9.84
CA THR A 75 -4.92 8.35 -9.34
C THR A 75 -5.64 7.13 -8.78
N ILE A 76 -6.19 7.22 -7.56
CA ILE A 76 -7.03 6.15 -7.00
C ILE A 76 -8.37 6.12 -7.72
N THR A 77 -8.78 4.94 -8.23
CA THR A 77 -10.09 4.72 -8.87
C THR A 77 -11.06 4.03 -7.93
N TYR A 78 -10.56 3.25 -6.96
CA TYR A 78 -11.35 2.65 -5.89
C TYR A 78 -10.52 2.50 -4.62
N ASP A 79 -11.02 3.00 -3.49
CA ASP A 79 -10.28 3.10 -2.22
C ASP A 79 -10.56 1.97 -1.21
N ALA A 80 -11.51 1.08 -1.51
CA ALA A 80 -11.93 -0.02 -0.64
C ALA A 80 -12.34 0.41 0.79
N GLY A 81 -12.80 1.66 0.98
CA GLY A 81 -13.19 2.23 2.27
C GLY A 81 -12.04 2.87 3.05
N ILE A 82 -10.86 3.03 2.45
CA ILE A 82 -9.70 3.71 3.05
C ILE A 82 -9.66 5.18 2.59
N ASP A 83 -10.75 5.90 2.87
CA ASP A 83 -11.00 7.26 2.39
C ASP A 83 -10.44 8.37 3.31
N ARG A 84 -9.90 7.99 4.48
CA ARG A 84 -9.45 8.91 5.53
C ARG A 84 -8.13 8.45 6.13
N PRO A 85 -7.24 9.38 6.53
CA PRO A 85 -6.03 9.05 7.26
C PRO A 85 -6.33 8.21 8.50
N LEU A 86 -5.46 7.25 8.81
CA LEU A 86 -5.63 6.37 9.96
C LEU A 86 -5.62 7.21 11.25
N ARG A 87 -6.65 7.01 12.07
CA ARG A 87 -6.81 7.62 13.40
C ARG A 87 -7.13 6.50 14.38
N LEU A 88 -6.12 6.12 15.17
CA LEU A 88 -6.27 5.12 16.22
C LEU A 88 -6.38 5.83 17.56
N THR A 89 -7.30 5.36 18.40
CA THR A 89 -7.27 5.63 19.83
C THR A 89 -6.05 4.96 20.48
N PRO A 90 -5.65 5.36 21.70
CA PRO A 90 -4.55 4.70 22.41
C PRO A 90 -4.74 3.19 22.58
N ASP A 91 -5.97 2.74 22.84
CA ASP A 91 -6.28 1.32 23.03
C ASP A 91 -6.19 0.54 21.71
N GLU A 92 -6.69 1.09 20.61
CA GLU A 92 -6.56 0.46 19.28
C GLU A 92 -5.11 0.41 18.82
N ALA A 93 -4.33 1.47 19.08
CA ALA A 93 -2.91 1.49 18.78
C ALA A 93 -2.15 0.43 19.59
N LEU A 94 -2.47 0.28 20.88
CA LEU A 94 -1.91 -0.76 21.72
C LEU A 94 -2.27 -2.15 21.21
N ALA A 95 -3.55 -2.40 20.89
CA ALA A 95 -4.02 -3.66 20.34
C ALA A 95 -3.29 -4.03 19.04
N LEU A 96 -3.10 -3.07 18.13
CA LEU A 96 -2.37 -3.27 16.89
C LEU A 96 -0.89 -3.61 17.14
N VAL A 97 -0.22 -2.89 18.05
CA VAL A 97 1.19 -3.17 18.40
C VAL A 97 1.35 -4.58 18.97
N VAL A 98 0.44 -5.01 19.85
CA VAL A 98 0.47 -6.36 20.41
C VAL A 98 0.24 -7.41 19.32
N ALA A 99 -0.76 -7.23 18.46
CA ALA A 99 -1.04 -8.12 17.34
C ALA A 99 0.16 -8.26 16.39
N LEU A 100 0.80 -7.15 16.04
CA LEU A 100 1.99 -7.13 15.17
C LEU A 100 3.19 -7.85 15.81
N ARG A 101 3.36 -7.73 17.13
CA ARG A 101 4.42 -8.48 17.86
C ARG A 101 4.14 -9.99 17.83
N MET A 102 2.90 -10.40 18.05
CA MET A 102 2.50 -11.80 17.95
C MET A 102 2.74 -12.37 16.54
N LEU A 103 2.42 -11.59 15.51
CA LEU A 103 2.70 -11.96 14.12
C LEU A 103 4.20 -12.10 13.85
N ALA A 104 5.03 -11.20 14.40
CA ALA A 104 6.49 -11.28 14.26
C ALA A 104 7.11 -12.50 14.96
N GLU A 105 6.44 -13.05 15.97
CA GLU A 105 6.84 -14.27 16.69
C GLU A 105 6.31 -15.54 16.03
N THR A 106 5.37 -15.42 15.08
CA THR A 106 4.83 -16.55 14.35
C THR A 106 5.87 -17.02 13.31
N PRO A 107 6.23 -18.32 13.28
CA PRO A 107 7.12 -18.83 12.25
C PRO A 107 6.55 -18.50 10.87
N ALA A 108 7.40 -17.95 10.00
CA ALA A 108 6.98 -17.50 8.68
C ALA A 108 6.16 -18.59 8.00
N TRP A 109 4.97 -18.22 7.52
CA TRP A 109 4.21 -19.09 6.64
C TRP A 109 5.11 -19.48 5.47
N PRO A 110 5.11 -20.74 4.99
CA PRO A 110 5.87 -21.11 3.80
C PRO A 110 5.36 -20.24 2.67
N THR A 111 6.11 -19.18 2.35
CA THR A 111 5.78 -18.28 1.26
C THR A 111 5.55 -19.15 0.04
N ALA A 112 4.32 -19.16 -0.46
CA ALA A 112 4.05 -19.68 -1.78
C ALA A 112 5.13 -19.12 -2.70
N THR A 113 5.88 -20.03 -3.32
CA THR A 113 6.75 -19.71 -4.44
C THR A 113 6.01 -18.70 -5.29
N ARG A 114 6.65 -17.55 -5.55
CA ARG A 114 6.13 -16.49 -6.40
C ARG A 114 5.87 -17.10 -7.79
N SER A 115 4.73 -17.78 -7.96
CA SER A 115 4.14 -18.07 -9.24
C SER A 115 3.96 -16.71 -9.86
N SER A 116 4.53 -16.52 -11.05
CA SER A 116 4.38 -15.31 -11.83
C SER A 116 2.89 -15.06 -12.04
N ALA A 117 2.26 -14.32 -11.12
CA ALA A 117 1.10 -13.53 -11.47
C ALA A 117 1.56 -12.63 -12.62
N PRO A 118 0.78 -12.51 -13.71
CA PRO A 118 1.15 -11.62 -14.80
C PRO A 118 1.43 -10.25 -14.18
N SER A 119 2.58 -9.65 -14.53
CA SER A 119 2.84 -8.26 -14.20
C SER A 119 1.58 -7.47 -14.52
N PRO A 120 1.06 -6.62 -13.60
CA PRO A 120 -0.10 -5.81 -13.90
C PRO A 120 0.16 -5.13 -15.25
N SER A 121 -0.76 -5.32 -16.20
CA SER A 121 -0.56 -4.93 -17.59
C SER A 121 -0.68 -3.42 -17.70
N TRP A 122 0.33 -2.71 -17.22
CA TRP A 122 0.52 -1.32 -17.49
C TRP A 122 0.77 -1.21 -19.00
N ARG A 123 -0.26 -0.79 -19.74
CA ARG A 123 -0.08 -0.14 -21.03
C ARG A 123 -0.57 1.27 -20.82
N ALA A 124 0.37 2.21 -20.80
CA ALA A 124 0.04 3.61 -21.00
C ALA A 124 -0.81 3.72 -22.29
N PRO A 125 -1.94 4.43 -22.30
CA PRO A 125 -2.61 4.76 -23.55
C PRO A 125 -1.66 5.59 -24.42
N PRO A 126 -1.65 5.40 -25.75
CA PRO A 126 -0.82 6.22 -26.63
C PRO A 126 -1.31 7.67 -26.55
N ALA A 127 -0.40 8.60 -26.25
CA ALA A 127 -0.67 10.02 -26.35
C ALA A 127 -1.18 10.35 -27.77
N THR A 128 -2.40 10.84 -27.87
CA THR A 128 -2.98 11.41 -29.09
C THR A 128 -3.42 12.83 -28.80
#